data_AF-A0A3D2F6T6-F1
#
_entry.id   AF-A0A3D2F6T6-F1
#
_cell.length_a   1.000
_cell.length_b   1.000
_cell.length_c   1.000
_cell.angle_alpha   90.00
_cell.angle_beta   90.00
_cell.angle_gamma   90.00
#
_symmetry.space_group_name_H-M   'P 1'
#
loop_
_entity.id
_entity.type
_entity.pdbx_description
1 polymer ?
#
loop_
_entity_poly.entity_id
_entity_poly.type
_entity_poly.pdbx_seq_one_letter_code
_entity_poly.pdbx_strand_id
1 'polypeptide(L)'
;MVSSSVCGQEITTTVLSAKKELVGETLDLVDQDINSAIGLALGNALTPGLSREETSNGSGAVLRGLLRINGKTNDFALQAGSSASFGSLNILLRECRYPDGNPNGNAFASIEISETGHDETLFSGWMIASSPALNAIDHSRYDVWVLRCTTP
;
A
#
# COMPACT_ATOMS: atom_id res chain seq x y z
N MET A 1 48.63 -7.99 -23.21
CA MET A 1 48.74 -6.53 -23.18
C MET A 1 47.49 -6.00 -22.50
N VAL A 2 47.67 -5.55 -21.27
CA VAL A 2 46.63 -4.99 -20.40
C VAL A 2 46.58 -3.49 -20.66
N SER A 3 45.39 -2.90 -20.75
CA SER A 3 45.17 -1.58 -20.14
C SER A 3 43.68 -1.33 -19.94
N SER A 4 43.22 -1.59 -18.72
CA SER A 4 42.03 -0.98 -18.13
C SER A 4 42.32 0.51 -17.90
N SER A 5 41.32 1.37 -18.06
CA SER A 5 41.37 2.74 -17.54
C SER A 5 40.14 2.97 -16.66
N VAL A 6 40.40 2.95 -15.36
CA VAL A 6 39.54 3.41 -14.27
C VAL A 6 40.04 4.80 -13.88
N CYS A 7 39.12 5.72 -13.62
CA CYS A 7 39.33 6.94 -12.81
C CYS A 7 38.27 6.81 -11.70
N GLY A 8 38.56 6.56 -10.42
CA GLY A 8 39.36 7.38 -9.49
C GLY A 8 38.60 8.70 -9.25
N GLN A 9 38.05 9.06 -8.09
CA GLN A 9 38.48 8.84 -6.69
C GLN A 9 37.29 8.97 -5.68
N GLU A 10 37.48 8.37 -4.49
CA GLU A 10 36.68 8.45 -3.25
C GLU A 10 36.58 9.86 -2.65
N ILE A 11 35.49 10.20 -1.92
CA ILE A 11 35.56 10.87 -0.60
C ILE A 11 34.36 10.44 0.29
N THR A 12 34.72 9.99 1.48
CA THR A 12 33.93 9.52 2.63
C THR A 12 33.34 10.66 3.47
N THR A 13 32.15 10.41 4.05
CA THR A 13 31.57 11.03 5.28
C THR A 13 31.09 12.49 5.23
N THR A 14 29.79 12.71 5.48
CA THR A 14 29.28 13.35 6.72
C THR A 14 27.75 13.47 6.66
N VAL A 15 27.07 12.67 7.49
CA VAL A 15 25.74 12.97 8.04
C VAL A 15 25.91 14.07 9.08
N LEU A 16 25.15 15.17 8.99
CA LEU A 16 24.54 15.83 10.15
C LEU A 16 23.61 17.00 9.75
N SER A 17 22.42 17.01 10.36
CA SER A 17 21.62 18.16 10.79
C SER A 17 21.20 19.24 9.80
N ALA A 18 19.91 19.21 9.46
CA ALA A 18 19.09 20.42 9.47
C ALA A 18 17.74 20.11 10.12
N LYS A 19 17.62 20.46 11.40
CA LYS A 19 16.36 20.56 12.15
C LYS A 19 15.97 22.03 12.13
N LYS A 20 14.80 22.38 11.57
CA LYS A 20 14.14 23.64 11.89
C LYS A 20 12.62 23.55 11.67
N GLU A 21 11.92 23.81 12.77
CA GLU A 21 10.48 23.95 13.01
C GLU A 21 9.73 24.78 11.93
N LEU A 22 8.42 24.62 11.71
CA LEU A 22 7.37 25.08 12.64
C LEU A 22 5.99 24.47 12.31
N VAL A 23 5.36 23.94 13.36
CA VAL A 23 3.97 23.49 13.44
C VAL A 23 3.08 24.70 13.72
N GLY A 24 1.98 24.81 12.98
CA GLY A 24 0.85 25.67 13.33
C GLY A 24 -0.37 24.80 13.65
N GLU A 25 -1.20 25.33 14.54
CA GLU A 25 -2.56 24.92 14.91
C GLU A 25 -2.72 23.93 16.08
N THR A 26 -2.65 24.56 17.26
CA THR A 26 -3.62 24.54 18.37
C THR A 26 -4.52 23.30 18.52
N LEU A 27 -4.22 22.54 19.58
CA LEU A 27 -5.14 21.65 20.27
C LEU A 27 -6.26 22.44 20.96
N ASP A 28 -7.52 22.06 20.74
CA ASP A 28 -8.59 22.24 21.72
C ASP A 28 -8.69 20.99 22.59
N LEU A 29 -8.69 21.23 23.90
CA LEU A 29 -8.48 20.31 25.01
C LEU A 29 -9.82 19.98 25.68
N VAL A 30 -10.17 18.70 25.80
CA VAL A 30 -10.89 18.11 26.95
C VAL A 30 -10.57 16.61 26.89
N ASP A 31 -9.98 15.94 27.87
CA ASP A 31 -10.32 15.83 29.28
C ASP A 31 -9.15 15.18 30.07
N GLN A 32 -9.22 15.26 31.41
CA GLN A 32 -8.51 14.47 32.42
C GLN A 32 -7.44 15.18 33.28
N ASP A 33 -7.99 15.90 34.26
CA ASP A 33 -7.62 15.95 35.69
C ASP A 33 -6.64 14.87 36.18
N ILE A 34 -5.33 15.12 36.09
CA ILE A 34 -4.30 14.40 36.87
C ILE A 34 -3.20 15.40 37.30
N ASN A 35 -3.51 16.24 38.28
CA ASN A 35 -2.56 17.00 39.08
C ASN A 35 -3.10 16.92 40.52
N SER A 36 -2.36 16.59 41.58
CA SER A 36 -1.00 16.99 41.88
C SER A 36 -0.63 16.39 43.24
N ALA A 37 0.42 15.57 43.31
CA ALA A 37 1.36 15.58 44.42
C ALA A 37 2.60 14.70 44.15
N ILE A 38 3.72 15.39 43.89
CA ILE A 38 5.10 15.01 44.25
C ILE A 38 5.80 13.95 43.38
N GLY A 39 6.80 14.40 42.61
CA GLY A 39 7.95 13.54 42.26
C GLY A 39 8.60 13.88 40.92
N LEU A 40 9.69 14.66 40.94
CA LEU A 40 10.61 14.80 39.81
C LEU A 40 11.26 13.44 39.47
N ALA A 41 11.00 12.90 38.27
CA ALA A 41 11.87 11.91 37.64
C ALA A 41 11.81 12.03 36.10
N LEU A 42 12.98 12.23 35.52
CA LEU A 42 13.31 12.15 34.10
C LEU A 42 13.00 10.74 33.55
N GLY A 43 12.58 10.61 32.29
CA GLY A 43 12.67 9.31 31.61
C GLY A 43 11.78 9.09 30.38
N ASN A 44 12.22 9.59 29.23
CA ASN A 44 11.99 9.08 27.87
C ASN A 44 10.70 8.30 27.59
N ALA A 45 9.71 8.97 27.00
CA ALA A 45 8.68 8.28 26.22
C ALA A 45 9.36 7.62 25.01
N LEU A 46 9.56 6.30 25.08
CA LEU A 46 9.88 5.46 23.93
C LEU A 46 8.65 5.42 23.04
N THR A 47 8.50 6.39 22.13
CA THR A 47 7.58 6.21 21.00
C THR A 47 8.11 5.07 20.14
N PRO A 48 7.39 3.93 20.00
CA PRO A 48 7.77 2.94 19.01
C PRO A 48 7.80 3.64 17.65
N GLY A 49 8.95 3.57 16.97
CA GLY A 49 9.07 4.10 15.62
C GLY A 49 8.10 3.36 14.72
N LEU A 50 7.20 4.09 14.06
CA LEU A 50 6.43 3.57 12.94
C LEU A 50 7.44 3.13 11.88
N SER A 51 7.70 1.83 11.80
CA SER A 51 8.53 1.25 10.74
C SER A 51 7.73 1.31 9.46
N ARG A 52 8.20 2.12 8.50
CA ARG A 52 7.64 2.14 7.16
C ARG A 52 8.19 0.93 6.41
N GLU A 53 7.31 -0.01 6.08
CA GLU A 53 7.67 -1.15 5.25
C GLU A 53 8.02 -0.67 3.84
N GLU A 54 9.26 -0.91 3.41
CA GLU A 54 9.69 -0.59 2.04
C GLU A 54 8.99 -1.54 1.07
N THR A 55 8.49 -1.00 -0.05
CA THR A 55 7.74 -1.79 -1.03
C THR A 55 8.38 -1.73 -2.40
N SER A 56 8.46 -2.87 -3.08
CA SER A 56 8.86 -2.99 -4.47
C SER A 56 7.65 -3.25 -5.39
N ASN A 57 7.83 -3.04 -6.70
CA ASN A 57 6.77 -3.22 -7.70
C ASN A 57 6.75 -4.65 -8.24
N GLY A 58 5.56 -5.25 -8.31
CA GLY A 58 5.30 -6.53 -8.97
C GLY A 58 5.05 -6.39 -10.47
N SER A 59 5.30 -7.46 -11.21
CA SER A 59 5.00 -7.59 -12.64
C SER A 59 3.49 -7.78 -12.91
N GLY A 60 2.71 -8.10 -11.88
CA GLY A 60 1.26 -8.28 -11.96
C GLY A 60 0.61 -8.54 -10.62
N ALA A 61 -0.64 -8.99 -10.63
CA ALA A 61 -1.38 -9.39 -9.45
C ALA A 61 -2.32 -10.55 -9.76
N VAL A 62 -2.61 -11.36 -8.73
CA VAL A 62 -3.70 -12.32 -8.76
C VAL A 62 -4.87 -11.73 -7.99
N LEU A 63 -6.01 -11.65 -8.65
CA LEU A 63 -7.26 -11.17 -8.07
C LEU A 63 -8.26 -12.32 -7.99
N ARG A 64 -9.19 -12.20 -7.05
CA ARG A 64 -10.34 -13.08 -6.91
C ARG A 64 -11.61 -12.28 -7.10
N GLY A 65 -12.44 -12.72 -8.04
CA GLY A 65 -13.80 -12.27 -8.22
C GLY A 65 -14.78 -13.22 -7.53
N LEU A 66 -15.83 -12.68 -6.93
CA LEU A 66 -16.93 -13.41 -6.30
C LEU A 66 -18.25 -12.99 -6.95
N LEU A 67 -19.04 -13.98 -7.34
CA LEU A 67 -20.45 -13.81 -7.67
C LEU A 67 -21.28 -13.92 -6.40
N ARG A 68 -21.79 -12.80 -5.89
CA ARG A 68 -22.55 -12.76 -4.62
C ARG A 68 -23.83 -13.61 -4.67
N ILE A 69 -24.44 -13.76 -5.85
CA ILE A 69 -25.72 -14.47 -6.04
C ILE A 69 -25.60 -15.97 -5.75
N ASN A 70 -24.48 -16.60 -6.13
CA ASN A 70 -24.29 -18.06 -5.98
C ASN A 70 -23.03 -18.43 -5.19
N GLY A 71 -22.28 -17.45 -4.69
CA GLY A 71 -21.07 -17.66 -3.90
C GLY A 71 -19.86 -18.15 -4.71
N LYS A 72 -19.93 -18.22 -6.04
CA LYS A 72 -18.84 -18.77 -6.86
C LYS A 72 -17.69 -17.76 -6.96
N THR A 73 -16.48 -18.21 -6.62
CA THR A 73 -15.25 -17.45 -6.81
C THR A 73 -14.51 -17.86 -8.08
N ASN A 74 -13.74 -16.93 -8.64
CA ASN A 74 -12.82 -17.18 -9.74
C ASN A 74 -11.54 -16.36 -9.54
N ASP A 75 -10.40 -17.01 -9.70
CA ASP A 75 -9.10 -16.37 -9.55
C ASP A 75 -8.51 -16.15 -10.93
N PHE A 76 -8.01 -14.95 -11.16
CA PHE A 76 -7.44 -14.56 -12.44
C PHE A 76 -6.21 -13.67 -12.22
N ALA A 77 -5.18 -13.92 -13.02
CA ALA A 77 -3.92 -13.18 -12.97
C ALA A 77 -3.91 -12.09 -14.05
N LEU A 78 -3.52 -10.88 -13.66
CA LEU A 78 -3.29 -9.76 -14.59
C LEU A 78 -1.84 -9.31 -14.50
N GLN A 79 -1.30 -8.88 -15.64
CA GLN A 79 -0.09 -8.10 -15.69
C GLN A 79 -0.37 -6.65 -15.32
N ALA A 80 0.61 -5.96 -14.73
CA ALA A 80 0.50 -4.53 -14.45
C ALA A 80 0.28 -3.75 -15.77
N GLY A 81 -0.68 -2.82 -15.77
CA GLY A 81 -1.12 -2.08 -16.95
C GLY A 81 -2.12 -2.81 -17.86
N SER A 82 -2.47 -4.07 -17.56
CA SER A 82 -3.44 -4.85 -18.34
C SER A 82 -4.82 -4.88 -17.68
N SER A 83 -5.84 -5.20 -18.46
CA SER A 83 -7.20 -5.40 -17.99
C SER A 83 -7.70 -6.84 -18.21
N ALA A 84 -8.67 -7.25 -17.40
CA ALA A 84 -9.39 -8.50 -17.54
C ALA A 84 -10.89 -8.27 -17.29
N SER A 85 -11.73 -9.10 -17.90
CA SER A 85 -13.17 -9.03 -17.72
C SER A 85 -13.65 -10.14 -16.79
N PHE A 86 -14.52 -9.79 -15.84
CA PHE A 86 -15.19 -10.72 -14.93
C PHE A 86 -16.70 -10.46 -14.94
N GLY A 87 -17.44 -11.26 -15.71
CA GLY A 87 -18.86 -11.00 -15.95
C GLY A 87 -19.05 -9.72 -16.77
N SER A 88 -19.80 -8.75 -16.25
CA SER A 88 -19.93 -7.40 -16.84
C SER A 88 -18.80 -6.43 -16.42
N LEU A 89 -17.99 -6.78 -15.41
CA LEU A 89 -16.93 -5.92 -14.91
C LEU A 89 -15.70 -5.96 -15.82
N ASN A 90 -15.10 -4.79 -16.05
CA ASN A 90 -13.77 -4.62 -16.62
C ASN A 90 -12.84 -4.14 -15.51
N ILE A 91 -11.80 -4.90 -15.24
CA ILE A 91 -10.87 -4.68 -14.13
C ILE A 91 -9.51 -4.37 -14.74
N LEU A 92 -9.02 -3.16 -14.51
CA LEU A 92 -7.69 -2.69 -14.90
C LEU A 92 -6.76 -2.74 -13.69
N LEU A 93 -5.66 -3.48 -13.82
CA LEU A 93 -4.59 -3.45 -12.84
C LEU A 93 -3.61 -2.34 -13.21
N ARG A 94 -3.54 -1.26 -12.43
CA ARG A 94 -2.56 -0.18 -12.68
C ARG A 94 -1.18 -0.57 -12.18
N GLU A 95 -1.10 -0.97 -10.92
CA GLU A 95 0.15 -1.38 -10.28
C GLU A 95 -0.11 -2.34 -9.11
N CYS A 96 0.89 -3.16 -8.80
CA CYS A 96 0.90 -4.00 -7.61
C CYS A 96 2.23 -3.82 -6.89
N ARG A 97 2.20 -3.63 -5.57
CA ARG A 97 3.37 -3.48 -4.72
C ARG A 97 3.37 -4.54 -3.63
N TYR A 98 4.55 -5.03 -3.29
CA TYR A 98 4.78 -6.01 -2.25
C TYR A 98 5.93 -5.54 -1.34
N PRO A 99 6.01 -5.98 -0.08
CA PRO A 99 7.12 -5.68 0.81
C PRO A 99 8.47 -6.17 0.27
N ASP A 100 9.47 -5.30 0.23
CA ASP A 100 10.80 -5.64 -0.31
C ASP A 100 11.43 -6.84 0.42
N GLY A 101 11.35 -6.85 1.76
CA GLY A 101 11.85 -7.95 2.59
C GLY A 101 10.97 -9.22 2.60
N ASN A 102 9.77 -9.19 2.02
CA ASN A 102 8.88 -10.35 1.95
C ASN A 102 8.00 -10.32 0.69
N PRO A 103 8.49 -10.86 -0.44
CA PRO A 103 7.74 -10.87 -1.71
C PRO A 103 6.44 -11.69 -1.68
N ASN A 104 6.32 -12.63 -0.73
CA ASN A 104 5.11 -13.41 -0.49
C ASN A 104 4.22 -12.83 0.63
N GLY A 105 4.56 -11.63 1.11
CA GLY A 105 3.85 -10.94 2.18
C GLY A 105 2.55 -10.33 1.71
N ASN A 106 2.23 -9.15 2.27
CA ASN A 106 1.02 -8.44 1.88
C ASN A 106 1.13 -7.94 0.43
N ALA A 107 -0.03 -7.72 -0.21
CA ALA A 107 -0.07 -7.13 -1.54
C ALA A 107 -0.93 -5.87 -1.52
N PHE A 108 -0.40 -4.84 -2.16
CA PHE A 108 -1.02 -3.53 -2.31
C PHE A 108 -1.25 -3.32 -3.81
N ALA A 109 -2.49 -3.40 -4.28
CA ALA A 109 -2.79 -3.25 -5.70
C ALA A 109 -3.63 -2.00 -5.95
N SER A 110 -3.21 -1.15 -6.89
CA SER A 110 -4.03 -0.08 -7.42
C SER A 110 -4.82 -0.63 -8.60
N ILE A 111 -6.14 -0.65 -8.45
CA ILE A 111 -7.03 -1.17 -9.48
C ILE A 111 -8.12 -0.15 -9.81
N GLU A 112 -8.62 -0.27 -11.02
CA GLU A 112 -9.79 0.45 -11.50
C GLU A 112 -10.79 -0.55 -12.05
N ILE A 113 -12.06 -0.39 -11.71
CA ILE A 113 -13.13 -1.28 -12.11
C ILE A 113 -14.25 -0.44 -12.71
N SER A 114 -14.66 -0.80 -13.92
CA SER A 114 -15.83 -0.26 -14.61
C SER A 114 -16.79 -1.38 -15.01
N GLU A 115 -18.03 -1.04 -15.38
CA GLU A 115 -19.00 -2.00 -15.86
C GLU A 115 -19.34 -1.78 -17.32
N THR A 116 -19.41 -2.87 -18.09
CA THR A 116 -19.79 -2.83 -19.49
C THR A 116 -21.23 -2.34 -19.64
N GLY A 117 -21.41 -1.26 -20.41
CA GLY A 117 -22.72 -0.63 -20.63
C GLY A 117 -23.04 0.51 -19.66
N HIS A 118 -22.13 0.82 -18.73
CA HIS A 118 -22.17 2.02 -17.90
C HIS A 118 -20.89 2.84 -18.14
N ASP A 119 -21.02 4.16 -18.29
CA ASP A 119 -19.86 5.05 -18.49
C ASP A 119 -19.15 5.42 -17.17
N GLU A 120 -19.64 4.91 -16.03
CA GLU A 120 -19.11 5.22 -14.70
C GLU A 120 -18.06 4.20 -14.23
N THR A 121 -17.00 4.71 -13.61
CA THR A 121 -16.03 3.90 -12.87
C THR A 121 -16.63 3.50 -11.52
N LEU A 122 -16.88 2.21 -11.31
CA LEU A 122 -17.45 1.66 -10.07
C LEU A 122 -16.48 1.72 -8.89
N PHE A 123 -15.18 1.55 -9.16
CA PHE A 123 -14.14 1.59 -8.14
C PHE A 123 -12.82 2.05 -8.73
N SER A 124 -12.10 2.91 -8.02
CA SER A 124 -10.71 3.26 -8.34
C SER A 124 -9.97 3.52 -7.06
N GLY A 125 -8.94 2.72 -6.78
CA GLY A 125 -8.23 2.88 -5.52
C GLY A 125 -7.21 1.79 -5.25
N TRP A 126 -6.59 1.90 -4.08
CA TRP A 126 -5.67 0.92 -3.54
C TRP A 126 -6.39 -0.11 -2.71
N MET A 127 -6.08 -1.37 -2.94
CA MET A 127 -6.60 -2.49 -2.17
C MET A 127 -5.46 -3.27 -1.52
N ILE A 128 -5.72 -3.76 -0.31
CA ILE A 128 -4.76 -4.49 0.52
C ILE A 128 -5.23 -5.94 0.66
N ALA A 129 -4.40 -6.91 0.29
CA ALA A 129 -4.78 -8.33 0.32
C ALA A 129 -5.15 -8.82 1.72
N SER A 130 -4.47 -8.34 2.77
CA SER A 130 -4.80 -8.69 4.15
C SER A 130 -6.09 -8.04 4.67
N SER A 131 -6.59 -7.00 4.02
CA SER A 131 -7.70 -6.18 4.52
C SER A 131 -8.52 -5.58 3.36
N PRO A 132 -9.12 -6.43 2.49
CA PRO A 132 -9.83 -5.96 1.31
C PRO A 132 -11.07 -5.13 1.66
N ALA A 133 -11.65 -5.36 2.84
CA ALA A 133 -12.81 -4.61 3.34
C ALA A 133 -12.55 -3.10 3.57
N LEU A 134 -11.27 -2.67 3.66
CA LEU A 134 -10.95 -1.25 3.84
C LEU A 134 -11.23 -0.42 2.58
N ASN A 135 -11.16 -1.02 1.40
CA ASN A 135 -11.42 -0.39 0.11
C ASN A 135 -12.09 -1.41 -0.80
N ALA A 136 -13.32 -1.79 -0.47
CA ALA A 136 -14.09 -2.76 -1.22
C ALA A 136 -14.81 -2.10 -2.41
N ILE A 137 -15.06 -2.89 -3.46
CA ILE A 137 -15.99 -2.51 -4.53
C ILE A 137 -17.42 -2.55 -4.00
N ASP A 138 -18.18 -1.49 -4.24
CA ASP A 138 -19.61 -1.45 -3.94
C ASP A 138 -20.42 -1.86 -5.17
N HIS A 139 -20.76 -3.15 -5.27
CA HIS A 139 -21.57 -3.68 -6.36
C HIS A 139 -22.53 -4.76 -5.88
N SER A 140 -23.76 -4.73 -6.39
CA SER A 140 -24.85 -5.64 -5.95
C SER A 140 -24.59 -7.12 -6.27
N ARG A 141 -23.91 -7.40 -7.39
CA ARG A 141 -23.71 -8.78 -7.92
C ARG A 141 -22.29 -9.32 -7.71
N TYR A 142 -21.31 -8.45 -7.63
CA TYR A 142 -19.89 -8.81 -7.73
C TYR A 142 -19.13 -8.30 -6.51
N ASP A 143 -18.06 -9.00 -6.18
CA ASP A 143 -17.01 -8.52 -5.28
C ASP A 143 -15.67 -8.91 -5.89
N VAL A 144 -14.65 -8.07 -5.78
CA VAL A 144 -13.34 -8.32 -6.37
C VAL A 144 -12.29 -7.88 -5.37
N TRP A 145 -11.33 -8.76 -5.11
CA TRP A 145 -10.19 -8.39 -4.27
C TRP A 145 -8.85 -8.96 -4.71
N VAL A 146 -7.79 -8.26 -4.33
CA VAL A 146 -6.40 -8.71 -4.55
C VAL A 146 -6.05 -9.84 -3.57
N LEU A 147 -5.38 -10.88 -4.09
CA LEU A 147 -4.83 -11.97 -3.27
C LEU A 147 -3.33 -11.79 -3.03
N ARG A 148 -2.57 -11.52 -4.09
CA ARG A 148 -1.11 -11.37 -4.05
C ARG A 148 -0.58 -10.66 -5.29
N CYS A 149 0.61 -10.07 -5.19
CA CYS A 149 1.34 -9.64 -6.37
C CYS A 149 2.01 -10.83 -7.07
N THR A 150 2.27 -10.67 -8.36
CA THR A 150 3.20 -11.50 -9.11
C THR A 150 4.54 -10.77 -9.08
N THR A 151 5.56 -11.44 -8.57
CA THR A 151 6.92 -10.91 -8.52
C THR A 151 7.59 -11.07 -9.90
N PRO A 152 8.50 -10.16 -10.30
CA PRO A 152 9.27 -10.30 -11.54
C PRO A 152 10.16 -11.56 -11.57
#